data_AF-A0A2V2UJM1-F1
#
_entry.id   AF-A0A2V2UJM1-F1
#
_cell.length_a   1.000
_cell.length_b   1.000
_cell.length_c   1.000
_cell.angle_alpha   90.00
_cell.angle_beta   90.00
_cell.angle_gamma   90.00
#
_symmetry.space_group_name_H-M   'P 1'
#
loop_
_entity.id
_entity.type
_entity.pdbx_description
1 polymer ?
#
loop_
_entity_poly.entity_id
_entity_poly.type
_entity_poly.pdbx_seq_one_letter_code
_entity_poly.pdbx_strand_id
1 'polypeptide(L)'
;MKDYDHIILWLDYFNKTLPRCKGRRIKSERAVFDPTVADLIDAAKEAGYEPLPQETDEQVRYPRRSFVRSGYIVLPKSAEQKKSTVLECVAEKMWQKSKQRIRER
;
A
#
# COMPACT_ATOMS: atom_id res chain seq x y z
N MET A 1 -21.49 5.90 -15.40
CA MET A 1 -20.64 6.08 -14.20
C MET A 1 -19.41 5.25 -14.47
N LYS A 2 -18.19 5.80 -14.50
CA LYS A 2 -17.01 4.98 -14.85
C LYS A 2 -16.80 3.95 -13.76
N ASP A 3 -17.02 2.68 -14.10
CA ASP A 3 -16.70 1.54 -13.26
C ASP A 3 -15.18 1.47 -13.16
N TYR A 4 -14.64 2.16 -12.16
CA TYR A 4 -13.26 1.98 -11.77
C TYR A 4 -13.20 0.64 -11.05
N ASP A 5 -13.10 -0.44 -11.82
CA ASP A 5 -12.84 -1.82 -11.38
C ASP A 5 -11.41 -1.98 -10.84
N HIS A 6 -10.85 -0.90 -10.30
CA HIS A 6 -9.53 -0.91 -9.73
C HIS A 6 -9.44 -0.13 -8.42
N ILE A 7 -8.66 -0.69 -7.49
CA ILE A 7 -8.33 -0.10 -6.20
C ILE A 7 -6.93 0.47 -6.30
N ILE A 8 -6.83 1.79 -6.18
CA ILE A 8 -5.54 2.47 -6.03
C ILE A 8 -5.11 2.44 -4.56
N LEU A 9 -3.94 1.86 -4.32
CA LEU A 9 -3.26 1.85 -3.03
C LEU A 9 -2.02 2.73 -3.10
N TRP A 10 -2.00 3.79 -2.30
CA TRP A 10 -0.83 4.65 -2.17
C TRP A 10 0.12 4.12 -1.11
N LEU A 11 1.42 4.26 -1.35
CA LEU A 11 2.47 3.91 -0.40
C LEU A 11 2.29 4.62 0.95
N ASP A 12 1.87 5.89 0.89
CA ASP A 12 1.55 6.75 2.05
C ASP A 12 0.49 6.16 3.00
N TYR A 13 -0.35 5.24 2.51
CA TYR A 13 -1.39 4.62 3.34
C TYR A 13 -0.80 3.74 4.43
N PHE A 14 0.37 3.15 4.18
CA PHE A 14 1.02 2.16 5.05
C PHE A 14 2.15 2.74 5.90
N ASN A 15 2.59 3.96 5.60
CA ASN A 15 3.75 4.55 6.24
C ASN A 15 3.45 5.00 7.68
N LYS A 16 4.19 4.45 8.64
CA LYS A 16 4.09 4.71 10.08
C LYS A 16 4.60 6.09 10.49
N THR A 17 5.59 6.63 9.78
CA THR A 17 6.15 7.98 10.07
C THR A 17 5.12 9.08 9.83
N LEU A 18 4.02 8.76 9.13
CA LEU A 18 3.04 9.71 8.66
C LEU A 18 1.79 9.66 9.54
N PRO A 19 1.28 10.81 10.02
CA PRO A 19 0.00 10.86 10.72
C PRO A 19 -1.18 10.64 9.75
N ARG A 20 -2.36 10.30 10.30
CA ARG A 20 -3.57 10.05 9.50
C ARG A 20 -3.97 11.25 8.62
N CYS A 21 -3.75 12.47 9.11
CA CYS A 21 -4.03 13.70 8.34
C CYS A 21 -3.17 13.80 7.05
N LYS A 22 -1.97 13.23 7.05
CA LYS A 22 -1.03 13.29 5.92
C LYS A 22 -1.11 12.11 4.95
N GLY A 23 -1.87 11.06 5.25
CA GLY A 23 -2.12 9.98 4.29
C GLY A 23 -2.29 8.60 4.91
N ARG A 24 -1.76 8.34 6.11
CA ARG A 24 -1.85 7.01 6.72
C ARG A 24 -3.30 6.59 6.92
N ARG A 25 -3.67 5.43 6.38
CA ARG A 25 -5.03 4.88 6.50
C ARG A 25 -5.15 3.71 7.47
N ILE A 26 -4.03 3.06 7.78
CA ILE A 26 -3.99 1.92 8.69
C ILE A 26 -3.70 2.33 10.14
N LYS A 27 -3.93 1.41 11.08
CA LYS A 27 -3.51 1.54 12.48
C LYS A 27 -1.98 1.53 12.57
N SER A 28 -1.43 2.27 13.52
CA SER A 28 0.03 2.41 13.73
C SER A 28 0.73 1.10 14.09
N GLU A 29 0.00 0.14 14.66
CA GLU A 29 0.52 -1.19 15.03
C GLU A 29 0.90 -2.03 13.81
N ARG A 30 0.11 -1.93 12.73
CA ARG A 30 0.32 -2.64 11.45
C ARG A 30 1.05 -1.78 10.41
N ALA A 31 1.41 -0.56 10.76
CA ALA A 31 2.12 0.35 9.87
C ALA A 31 3.62 0.07 9.85
N VAL A 32 4.24 0.27 8.69
CA VAL A 32 5.66 0.00 8.45
C VAL A 32 6.42 1.31 8.31
N PHE A 33 7.66 1.34 8.80
CA PHE A 33 8.56 2.48 8.64
C PHE A 33 9.19 2.44 7.24
N ASP A 34 9.11 3.57 6.53
CA ASP A 34 9.63 3.76 5.18
C ASP A 34 9.33 2.60 4.23
N PRO A 35 8.03 2.32 3.96
CA PRO A 35 7.64 1.29 3.01
C PRO A 35 8.11 1.69 1.61
N THR A 36 8.52 0.69 0.81
CA THR A 36 8.84 0.87 -0.61
C THR A 36 7.75 0.32 -1.52
N VAL A 37 7.74 0.71 -2.79
CA VAL A 37 6.76 0.19 -3.76
C VAL A 37 6.98 -1.30 -4.01
N ALA A 38 8.24 -1.75 -4.07
CA ALA A 38 8.59 -3.17 -4.13
C ALA A 38 7.98 -3.96 -2.96
N ASP A 39 8.15 -3.47 -1.71
CA ASP A 39 7.55 -4.11 -0.54
C ASP A 39 6.01 -4.20 -0.65
N LEU A 40 5.39 -3.17 -1.22
CA LEU A 40 3.95 -3.09 -1.40
C LEU A 40 3.45 -4.07 -2.47
N ILE A 41 4.17 -4.20 -3.59
CA ILE A 41 3.88 -5.17 -4.65
C ILE A 41 4.01 -6.59 -4.10
N ASP A 42 5.10 -6.89 -3.39
CA ASP A 42 5.32 -8.24 -2.89
C ASP A 42 4.32 -8.60 -1.78
N ALA A 43 3.98 -7.66 -0.89
CA ALA A 43 2.95 -7.86 0.12
C ALA A 43 1.56 -8.06 -0.51
N ALA A 44 1.26 -7.36 -1.62
CA ALA A 44 0.01 -7.54 -2.35
C ALA A 44 -0.07 -8.94 -3.00
N LYS A 45 1.01 -9.39 -3.65
CA LYS A 45 1.12 -10.74 -4.22
C LYS A 45 0.95 -11.83 -3.16
N GLU A 46 1.60 -11.70 -2.01
CA GLU A 46 1.45 -12.64 -0.89
C GLU A 46 0.08 -12.61 -0.23
N ALA A 47 -0.62 -11.48 -0.32
CA ALA A 47 -2.01 -11.38 0.10
C ALA A 47 -2.99 -11.97 -0.92
N GLY A 48 -2.50 -12.49 -2.06
CA GLY A 48 -3.31 -13.11 -3.11
C GLY A 48 -3.92 -12.11 -4.08
N TYR A 49 -3.40 -10.88 -4.13
CA TYR A 49 -3.82 -9.88 -5.11
C TYR A 49 -2.77 -9.75 -6.22
N GLU A 50 -3.21 -9.58 -7.45
CA GLU A 50 -2.34 -9.35 -8.60
C GLU A 50 -2.26 -7.85 -8.92
N PRO A 51 -1.20 -7.13 -8.47
CA PRO A 51 -1.00 -5.74 -8.87
C PRO A 51 -0.72 -5.66 -10.36
N LEU A 52 -1.39 -4.72 -11.05
CA LEU A 52 -1.19 -4.46 -12.48
C LEU A 52 0.08 -3.63 -12.68
N PRO A 53 1.20 -4.21 -13.12
CA PRO A 53 2.49 -3.49 -13.17
C PRO A 53 2.51 -2.36 -14.20
N GLN A 54 1.64 -2.45 -15.21
CA GLN A 54 1.50 -1.46 -16.27
C GLN A 54 0.84 -0.16 -15.79
N GLU A 55 0.11 -0.21 -14.67
CA GLU A 55 -0.56 0.95 -14.08
C GLU A 55 0.05 1.36 -12.73
N THR A 56 1.09 0.68 -12.27
CA THR A 56 1.83 1.06 -11.06
C THR A 56 2.92 2.05 -11.40
N ASP A 57 2.93 3.19 -10.71
CA ASP A 57 3.99 4.19 -10.86
C ASP A 57 4.71 4.41 -9.53
N GLU A 58 6.04 4.36 -9.57
CA GLU A 58 6.90 4.47 -8.39
C GLU A 58 7.33 5.91 -8.05
N GLN A 59 7.10 6.86 -8.96
CA GLN A 59 7.64 8.23 -8.88
C GLN A 59 6.54 9.30 -8.96
N VAL A 60 5.34 9.02 -8.47
CA VAL A 60 4.20 9.95 -8.52
C VAL A 60 4.10 10.77 -7.26
N ARG A 61 3.85 12.07 -7.43
CA ARG A 61 3.64 12.97 -6.30
C ARG A 61 2.26 12.72 -5.70
N TYR A 62 2.22 12.35 -4.43
CA TYR A 62 0.95 12.19 -3.72
C TYR A 62 0.22 13.54 -3.65
N PRO A 63 -1.07 13.66 -4.02
CA PRO A 63 -1.74 14.96 -4.10
C PRO A 63 -1.73 15.78 -2.80
N ARG A 64 -1.69 15.14 -1.63
CA ARG A 64 -1.58 15.84 -0.33
C ARG A 64 -0.14 16.22 0.05
N ARG A 65 0.85 15.76 -0.72
CA ARG A 65 2.29 16.01 -0.55
C ARG A 65 2.99 16.10 -1.90
N SER A 66 2.71 17.17 -2.63
CA SER A 66 3.28 17.40 -3.96
C SER A 66 4.82 17.53 -3.97
N PHE A 67 5.45 17.70 -2.82
CA PHE A 67 6.90 17.85 -2.66
C PHE A 67 7.65 16.52 -2.51
N VAL A 68 6.96 15.43 -2.15
CA VAL A 68 7.57 14.12 -1.92
C VAL A 68 7.13 13.18 -3.03
N ARG A 69 8.09 12.48 -3.63
CA ARG A 69 7.79 11.41 -4.58
C ARG A 69 7.37 10.18 -3.79
N SER A 70 6.17 9.69 -4.10
CA SER A 70 5.61 8.46 -3.57
C SER A 70 5.34 7.51 -4.73
N GLY A 71 4.90 6.30 -4.43
CA GLY A 71 4.35 5.40 -5.44
C GLY A 71 2.93 4.99 -5.12
N TYR A 72 2.25 4.46 -6.11
CA TYR A 72 0.99 3.75 -5.93
C TYR A 72 0.98 2.46 -6.71
N ILE A 73 0.17 1.52 -6.23
CA ILE A 73 -0.14 0.29 -6.95
C ILE A 73 -1.63 0.28 -7.28
N VAL A 74 -1.95 -0.36 -8.40
CA VAL A 74 -3.33 -0.58 -8.85
C VAL A 74 -3.64 -2.05 -8.75
N LEU A 75 -4.74 -2.37 -8.07
CA LEU A 75 -5.25 -3.73 -7.93
C LEU A 75 -6.59 -3.83 -8.64
N PRO A 76 -6.87 -4.92 -9.39
CA PRO A 76 -8.20 -5.18 -9.89
C PRO A 76 -9.17 -5.39 -8.72
N LYS A 77 -10.34 -4.77 -8.80
CA LYS A 77 -11.37 -4.86 -7.77
C LYS A 77 -12.30 -6.03 -8.10
N SER A 78 -12.28 -7.07 -7.27
CA SER A 78 -13.38 -8.04 -7.27
C SER A 78 -14.59 -7.45 -6.56
N ALA A 79 -15.80 -7.61 -7.12
CA ALA A 79 -17.05 -6.99 -6.63
C ALA A 79 -17.33 -7.26 -5.13
N GLU A 80 -16.81 -8.36 -4.58
CA GLU A 80 -16.99 -8.77 -3.18
C GLU A 80 -15.98 -8.13 -2.20
N GLN A 81 -14.92 -7.50 -2.70
CA GLN A 81 -13.81 -7.04 -1.87
C GLN A 81 -13.95 -5.57 -1.47
N LYS A 82 -14.03 -5.31 -0.15
CA LYS A 82 -14.01 -3.97 0.42
C LYS A 82 -12.58 -3.43 0.45
N LYS A 83 -12.39 -2.16 0.07
CA LYS A 83 -11.08 -1.47 0.09
C LYS A 83 -10.40 -1.52 1.46
N SER A 84 -11.17 -1.46 2.56
CA SER A 84 -10.64 -1.56 3.92
C SER A 84 -10.02 -2.93 4.20
N THR A 85 -10.65 -4.01 3.76
CA THR A 85 -10.17 -5.38 3.96
C THR A 85 -8.87 -5.61 3.20
N VAL A 86 -8.81 -5.16 1.94
CA VAL A 86 -7.59 -5.23 1.13
C VAL A 86 -6.43 -4.49 1.82
N LEU A 87 -6.68 -3.26 2.30
CA LEU A 87 -5.68 -2.48 3.04
C LEU A 87 -5.17 -3.22 4.29
N GLU A 88 -6.05 -3.86 5.05
CA GLU A 88 -5.66 -4.59 6.26
C GLU A 88 -4.85 -5.85 5.95
N CYS A 89 -5.27 -6.64 4.95
CA CYS A 89 -4.54 -7.84 4.52
C CYS A 89 -3.14 -7.49 4.01
N VAL A 90 -3.02 -6.47 3.14
CA VAL A 90 -1.71 -6.02 2.63
C VAL A 90 -0.84 -5.46 3.74
N ALA A 91 -1.41 -4.70 4.69
CA ALA A 91 -0.67 -4.15 5.82
C ALA A 91 -0.12 -5.25 6.72
N GLU A 92 -0.89 -6.31 6.97
CA GLU A 92 -0.45 -7.44 7.78
C GLU A 92 0.74 -8.17 7.13
N LYS A 93 0.67 -8.45 5.83
CA LYS A 93 1.78 -9.07 5.09
C LYS A 93 3.04 -8.20 5.10
N MET A 94 2.87 -6.91 4.84
CA MET A 94 3.98 -5.95 4.88
C MET A 94 4.61 -5.85 6.27
N TRP A 95 3.80 -5.87 7.33
CA TRP A 95 4.29 -5.85 8.71
C TRP A 95 5.03 -7.14 9.08
N GLN A 96 4.52 -8.31 8.68
CA GLN A 96 5.19 -9.59 8.88
C GLN A 96 6.59 -9.61 8.23
N LYS A 97 6.71 -9.13 6.99
CA LYS A 97 8.02 -8.97 6.32
C LYS A 97 8.94 -8.00 7.04
N SER A 98 8.42 -6.86 7.49
CA SER A 98 9.23 -5.88 8.21
C SER A 98 9.83 -6.47 9.49
N LYS A 99 9.09 -7.36 10.20
CA LYS A 99 9.59 -8.07 11.37
C LYS A 99 10.65 -9.10 11.03
N GLN A 100 10.47 -9.85 9.95
CA GLN A 100 11.47 -10.81 9.47
C GLN A 100 12.78 -10.09 9.16
N ARG A 101 12.74 -8.96 8.43
CA ARG A 101 13.92 -8.14 8.12
C ARG A 101 14.65 -7.60 9.35
N ILE A 102 13.92 -7.24 10.42
CA ILE A 102 14.53 -6.76 11.67
C ILE A 102 15.19 -7.92 12.44
N ARG A 103 14.64 -9.14 12.34
CA ARG A 103 15.14 -10.31 13.06
C ARG A 103 16.41 -10.89 12.45
N GLU A 104 16.62 -10.69 11.16
CA GLU A 104 17.79 -11.16 10.41
C GLU A 104 19.01 -10.23 10.49
N ARG A 105 18.90 -9.10 11.21
CA ARG A 105 19.91 -8.05 11.29
C ARG A 105 20.46 -7.91 12.71
#